data_AF-A0A1Y1LSM2-F1
#
_entry.id   AF-A0A1Y1LSM2-F1
#
_cell.length_a   1.000
_cell.length_b   1.000
_cell.length_c   1.000
_cell.angle_alpha   90.00
_cell.angle_beta   90.00
_cell.angle_gamma   90.00
#
_symmetry.space_group_name_H-M   'P 1'
#
loop_
_entity.id
_entity.type
_entity.pdbx_description
1 polymer ?
#
loop_
_entity_poly.entity_id
_entity_poly.type
_entity_poly.pdbx_seq_one_letter_code
_entity_poly.pdbx_strand_id
1 'polypeptide(L)'
;MLLPHRQRNNTMFSSCKTFEIPLSILFLLIRLFEVNCMCFMLHVTDEERTCAELANLGKTPVLEFYQTNSESPKFVDYLDCVFLKWNFTTPTGSILFDNIIVSRGLAWKMSRMCEDTFSLIIELTEEFKKSAIFCKENPPSVLSPFTVRKCISENYRLSSRAVKT
;
A
#
# COMPACT_ATOMS: atom_id res chain seq x y z
N MET A 1 26.73 -46.77 69.64
CA MET A 1 26.12 -47.72 68.67
C MET A 1 24.61 -47.53 68.74
N LEU A 2 23.91 -47.64 67.60
CA LEU A 2 22.48 -47.38 67.32
C LEU A 2 22.17 -45.97 66.75
N LEU A 3 22.05 -45.93 65.41
CA LEU A 3 21.15 -45.07 64.65
C LEU A 3 19.68 -45.44 64.98
N PRO A 4 18.70 -44.52 64.84
CA PRO A 4 17.94 -44.52 63.58
C PRO A 4 17.30 -43.18 63.11
N HIS A 5 16.91 -43.21 61.82
CA HIS A 5 15.78 -42.53 61.13
C HIS A 5 15.77 -40.97 61.05
N ARG A 6 15.99 -40.31 59.90
CA ARG A 6 15.27 -40.22 58.60
C ARG A 6 13.95 -39.41 58.64
N GLN A 7 13.97 -38.19 58.08
CA GLN A 7 12.98 -37.59 57.14
C GLN A 7 13.47 -36.18 56.72
N ARG A 8 13.99 -35.98 55.50
CA ARG A 8 13.35 -35.50 54.25
C ARG A 8 12.59 -34.16 54.34
N ASN A 9 13.24 -33.14 53.75
CA ASN A 9 12.77 -32.11 52.80
C ASN A 9 11.51 -31.30 53.10
N ASN A 10 11.62 -29.98 52.93
CA ASN A 10 10.69 -29.21 52.11
C ASN A 10 11.37 -27.97 51.52
N THR A 11 11.74 -28.07 50.25
CA THR A 11 12.06 -26.96 49.35
C THR A 11 10.77 -26.20 49.03
N MET A 12 10.74 -24.92 49.40
CA MET A 12 9.68 -23.98 49.05
C MET A 12 9.84 -23.57 47.58
N PHE A 13 9.18 -24.27 46.66
CA PHE A 13 9.02 -23.81 45.29
C PHE A 13 7.84 -22.83 45.23
N SER A 14 8.16 -21.57 44.98
CA SER A 14 7.17 -20.54 44.64
C SER A 14 6.47 -20.94 43.35
N SER A 15 5.17 -21.15 43.45
CA SER A 15 4.32 -21.62 42.36
C SER A 15 4.07 -20.46 41.38
N CYS A 16 4.80 -20.45 40.25
CA CYS A 16 4.37 -19.70 39.07
C CYS A 16 3.04 -20.32 38.61
N LYS A 17 1.92 -19.66 38.93
CA LYS A 17 0.61 -20.04 38.39
C LYS A 17 0.69 -19.95 36.87
N THR A 18 0.64 -21.09 36.21
CA THR A 18 0.36 -21.21 34.78
C THR A 18 -1.01 -20.60 34.53
N PHE A 19 -1.03 -19.39 33.96
CA PHE A 19 -2.24 -18.73 33.53
C PHE A 19 -2.73 -19.47 32.28
N GLU A 20 -3.66 -20.40 32.45
CA GLU A 20 -4.28 -21.14 31.35
C GLU A 20 -5.15 -20.16 30.56
N ILE A 21 -4.61 -19.63 29.46
CA ILE A 21 -5.39 -18.84 28.52
C ILE A 21 -6.41 -19.79 27.88
N PRO A 22 -7.72 -19.53 28.02
CA PRO A 22 -8.74 -20.36 27.39
C PRO A 22 -8.49 -20.40 25.88
N LEU A 23 -8.59 -21.59 25.29
CA LEU A 23 -8.38 -21.80 23.85
C LEU A 23 -9.27 -20.85 23.01
N SER A 24 -10.45 -20.50 23.50
CA SER A 24 -11.37 -19.53 22.89
C SER A 24 -10.82 -18.11 22.86
N ILE A 25 -10.12 -17.66 23.90
CA ILE A 25 -9.44 -16.36 23.93
C ILE A 25 -8.25 -16.37 22.98
N LEU A 26 -7.51 -17.48 22.91
CA LEU A 26 -6.42 -17.65 21.94
C LEU A 26 -6.95 -17.59 20.49
N PHE A 27 -8.05 -18.27 20.17
CA PHE A 27 -8.69 -18.17 18.86
C PHE A 27 -9.22 -16.78 18.56
N LEU A 28 -9.79 -16.09 19.55
CA LEU A 28 -10.29 -14.72 19.38
C LEU A 28 -9.14 -13.73 19.16
N LEU A 29 -8.02 -13.90 19.86
CA LEU A 29 -6.79 -13.14 19.63
C LEU A 29 -6.15 -13.47 18.28
N ILE A 30 -6.09 -14.74 17.85
CA ILE A 30 -5.60 -15.13 16.52
C ILE A 30 -6.51 -14.55 15.44
N ARG A 31 -7.83 -14.57 15.60
CA ARG A 31 -8.77 -13.95 14.65
C ARG A 31 -8.63 -12.43 14.61
N LEU A 32 -8.50 -11.78 15.76
CA LEU A 32 -8.22 -10.34 15.83
C LEU A 32 -6.85 -10.00 15.22
N PHE A 33 -5.85 -10.86 15.40
CA PHE A 33 -4.53 -10.71 14.80
C PHE A 33 -4.57 -10.96 13.29
N GLU A 34 -5.29 -11.97 12.80
CA GLU A 34 -5.53 -12.21 11.37
C GLU A 34 -6.27 -11.04 10.71
N VAL A 35 -7.26 -10.45 11.39
CA VAL A 35 -7.99 -9.27 10.90
C VAL A 35 -7.09 -8.01 10.91
N ASN A 36 -6.23 -7.83 11.92
CA ASN A 36 -5.24 -6.74 11.95
C ASN A 36 -4.03 -6.98 11.02
N CYS A 37 -3.69 -8.22 10.70
CA CYS A 37 -2.54 -8.60 9.85
C CYS A 37 -2.88 -8.83 8.37
N MET A 38 -4.12 -8.65 7.94
CA MET A 38 -4.44 -8.59 6.49
C MET A 38 -4.31 -7.19 5.90
N CYS A 39 -3.56 -6.30 6.56
CA CYS A 39 -3.10 -5.06 5.96
C CYS A 39 -1.89 -5.37 5.06
N PHE A 40 -2.14 -5.86 3.84
CA PHE A 40 -1.09 -5.99 2.84
C PHE A 40 -0.64 -4.59 2.39
N MET A 41 0.35 -4.07 3.11
CA MET A 41 1.15 -2.95 2.67
C MET A 41 1.82 -3.31 1.33
N LEU A 42 1.59 -2.49 0.31
CA LEU A 42 2.43 -2.40 -0.89
C LEU A 42 2.37 -3.62 -1.84
N HIS A 43 1.21 -3.91 -2.43
CA HIS A 43 1.17 -4.76 -3.62
C HIS A 43 1.67 -3.96 -4.83
N VAL A 44 2.99 -3.95 -5.02
CA VAL A 44 3.63 -3.48 -6.27
C VAL A 44 3.34 -4.54 -7.33
N THR A 45 2.70 -4.13 -8.42
CA THR A 45 2.44 -5.01 -9.58
C THR A 45 3.76 -5.56 -10.16
N ASP A 46 3.72 -6.66 -10.91
CA ASP A 46 4.95 -7.21 -11.50
C ASP A 46 5.55 -6.23 -12.54
N GLU A 47 4.70 -5.44 -13.21
CA GLU A 47 5.11 -4.36 -14.10
C GLU A 47 5.86 -3.26 -13.33
N GLU A 48 5.30 -2.77 -12.23
CA GLU A 48 5.95 -1.75 -11.39
C GLU A 48 7.24 -2.27 -10.76
N ARG A 49 7.28 -3.55 -10.35
CA ARG A 49 8.50 -4.15 -9.80
C ARG A 49 9.61 -4.17 -10.84
N THR A 50 9.28 -4.60 -12.07
CA THR A 50 10.21 -4.62 -13.19
C THR A 50 10.75 -3.21 -13.48
N CYS A 51 9.86 -2.21 -13.52
CA CYS A 51 10.27 -0.82 -13.76
C CYS A 51 11.10 -0.24 -12.61
N ALA A 52 10.79 -0.58 -11.36
CA ALA A 52 11.55 -0.14 -10.19
C ALA A 52 12.97 -0.73 -10.22
N GLU A 53 13.11 -2.02 -10.55
CA GLU A 53 14.41 -2.68 -10.70
C GLU A 53 15.26 -2.03 -11.79
N LEU A 54 14.68 -1.72 -12.97
CA LEU A 54 15.36 -1.02 -14.06
C LEU A 54 15.84 0.39 -13.64
N ALA A 55 15.05 1.09 -12.85
CA ALA A 55 15.39 2.41 -12.31
C ALA A 55 16.34 2.35 -11.09
N ASN A 56 16.78 1.16 -10.67
CA ASN A 56 17.54 0.92 -9.44
C ASN A 56 16.84 1.52 -8.20
N LEU A 57 15.52 1.31 -8.11
CA LEU A 57 14.66 1.71 -7.01
C LEU A 57 14.20 0.49 -6.21
N GLY A 58 14.35 0.56 -4.89
CA GLY A 58 13.69 -0.37 -3.98
C GLY A 58 12.19 -0.07 -3.85
N LYS A 59 11.45 -0.98 -3.22
CA LYS A 59 10.00 -0.82 -2.96
C LYS A 59 9.67 0.43 -2.13
N THR A 60 10.50 0.75 -1.13
CA THR A 60 10.30 1.90 -0.23
C THR A 60 10.46 3.24 -0.95
N PRO A 61 11.55 3.50 -1.70
CA PRO A 61 11.67 4.72 -2.51
C PRO A 61 10.49 4.97 -3.46
N VAL A 62 9.97 3.93 -4.12
CA VAL A 62 8.81 4.07 -5.02
C VAL A 62 7.59 4.62 -4.27
N LEU A 63 7.30 4.08 -3.09
CA LEU A 63 6.22 4.59 -2.23
C LEU A 63 6.44 6.07 -1.86
N GLU A 64 7.64 6.39 -1.38
CA GLU A 64 7.99 7.76 -0.95
C GLU A 64 7.85 8.75 -2.11
N PHE A 65 8.26 8.36 -3.32
CA PHE A 65 8.11 9.20 -4.50
C PHE A 65 6.66 9.40 -4.92
N TYR A 66 5.81 8.38 -4.79
CA TYR A 66 4.37 8.55 -5.00
C TYR A 66 3.76 9.54 -3.99
N GLN A 67 4.21 9.53 -2.74
CA GLN A 67 3.69 10.43 -1.70
C GLN A 67 4.19 11.87 -1.81
N THR A 68 5.44 12.04 -2.24
CA THR A 68 6.11 13.35 -2.27
C THR A 68 6.03 14.04 -3.63
N ASN A 69 5.53 13.37 -4.66
CA ASN A 69 5.62 13.82 -6.06
C ASN A 69 7.06 14.17 -6.45
N SER A 70 8.02 13.34 -6.02
CA SER A 70 9.44 13.59 -6.23
C SER A 70 9.79 13.80 -7.69
N GLU A 71 10.59 14.82 -7.99
CA GLU A 71 11.12 15.10 -9.33
C GLU A 71 12.47 14.38 -9.57
N SER A 72 12.75 13.30 -8.82
CA SER A 72 13.97 12.50 -8.99
C SER A 72 14.04 11.92 -10.42
N PRO A 73 15.19 12.02 -11.11
CA PRO A 73 15.36 11.42 -12.45
C PRO A 73 15.03 9.92 -12.46
N LYS A 74 15.41 9.19 -11.42
CA LYS A 74 15.08 7.76 -11.29
C LYS A 74 13.58 7.51 -11.22
N PHE A 75 12.83 8.42 -10.61
CA PHE A 75 11.38 8.31 -10.55
C PHE A 75 10.72 8.66 -11.89
N VAL A 76 11.30 9.61 -12.64
CA VAL A 76 10.88 9.89 -14.02
C VAL A 76 11.08 8.64 -14.89
N ASP A 77 12.26 8.03 -14.87
CA ASP A 77 12.55 6.80 -15.63
C ASP A 77 11.58 5.65 -15.25
N TYR A 78 11.31 5.52 -13.95
CA TYR A 78 10.33 4.57 -13.43
C TYR A 78 8.92 4.85 -13.99
N LEU A 79 8.46 6.10 -13.96
CA LEU A 79 7.13 6.47 -14.47
C LEU A 79 7.01 6.27 -15.98
N ASP A 80 8.06 6.56 -16.74
CA ASP A 80 8.09 6.34 -18.19
C ASP A 80 7.94 4.86 -18.52
N CYS A 81 8.66 3.99 -17.80
CA CYS A 81 8.52 2.53 -17.93
C CYS A 81 7.11 2.06 -17.57
N VAL A 82 6.57 2.53 -16.44
CA VAL A 82 5.27 2.11 -15.94
C VAL A 82 4.13 2.56 -16.87
N PHE A 83 4.16 3.80 -17.36
CA PHE A 83 3.16 4.31 -18.30
C PHE A 83 3.18 3.50 -19.60
N LEU A 84 4.35 3.08 -20.07
CA LEU A 84 4.46 2.23 -21.25
C LEU A 84 3.84 0.84 -20.98
N LYS A 85 4.16 0.21 -19.84
CA LYS A 85 3.62 -1.11 -19.46
C LYS A 85 2.10 -1.11 -19.28
N TRP A 86 1.53 -0.03 -18.77
CA TRP A 86 0.09 0.13 -18.62
C TRP A 86 -0.62 0.63 -19.88
N ASN A 87 0.10 0.80 -20.99
CA ASN A 87 -0.44 1.30 -22.25
C ASN A 87 -1.04 2.72 -22.11
N PHE A 88 -0.44 3.55 -21.26
CA PHE A 88 -0.77 4.98 -21.11
C PHE A 88 0.12 5.87 -21.96
N THR A 89 1.23 5.34 -22.47
CA THR A 89 2.06 5.96 -23.49
C THR A 89 2.29 5.04 -24.66
N THR A 90 2.44 5.62 -25.85
CA THR A 90 3.00 4.90 -27.00
C THR A 90 4.51 4.70 -26.82
N PRO A 91 5.14 3.78 -27.59
CA PRO A 91 6.60 3.65 -27.62
C PRO A 91 7.33 4.93 -28.06
N THR A 92 6.64 5.87 -28.71
CA THR A 92 7.17 7.19 -29.12
C THR A 92 6.98 8.25 -28.04
N GLY A 93 6.40 7.92 -26.89
CA GLY A 93 6.21 8.83 -25.75
C GLY A 93 4.90 9.63 -25.78
N SER A 94 3.96 9.35 -26.69
CA SER A 94 2.68 10.07 -26.75
C SER A 94 1.72 9.57 -25.66
N ILE A 95 1.16 10.48 -24.86
CA ILE A 95 0.22 10.16 -23.77
C ILE A 95 -1.14 9.76 -24.36
N LEU A 96 -1.68 8.63 -23.89
CA LEU A 96 -2.96 8.05 -24.27
C LEU A 96 -3.99 8.27 -23.15
N PHE A 97 -4.52 9.50 -23.05
CA PHE A 97 -5.48 9.86 -22.00
C PHE A 97 -6.72 8.97 -21.97
N ASP A 98 -7.21 8.50 -23.12
CA ASP A 98 -8.39 7.62 -23.15
C ASP A 98 -8.13 6.30 -22.41
N ASN A 99 -6.91 5.75 -22.52
CA ASN A 99 -6.50 4.56 -21.78
C ASN A 99 -6.37 4.84 -20.28
N ILE A 100 -5.89 6.03 -19.90
CA ILE A 100 -5.81 6.48 -18.51
C ILE A 100 -7.22 6.59 -17.90
N ILE A 101 -8.16 7.22 -18.62
CA ILE A 101 -9.54 7.47 -18.17
C ILE A 101 -10.32 6.18 -17.94
N VAL A 102 -10.10 5.15 -18.77
CA VAL A 102 -10.78 3.85 -18.62
C VAL A 102 -10.08 2.91 -17.64
N SER A 103 -8.89 3.26 -17.15
CA SER A 103 -8.19 2.46 -16.14
C SER A 103 -8.96 2.50 -14.82
N ARG A 104 -9.07 1.36 -14.12
CA ARG A 104 -9.90 1.19 -12.90
C ARG A 104 -9.25 1.80 -11.64
N GLY A 105 -8.60 2.95 -11.80
CA GLY A 105 -7.76 3.56 -10.80
C GLY A 105 -6.29 3.32 -11.12
N LEU A 106 -5.56 4.41 -11.15
CA LEU A 106 -4.11 4.44 -11.23
C LEU A 106 -3.53 3.71 -9.99
N ALA A 107 -2.45 2.92 -10.13
CA ALA A 107 -1.76 2.24 -9.01
C ALA A 107 -1.03 3.20 -8.03
N TRP A 108 -1.46 4.46 -8.04
CA TRP A 108 -1.06 5.54 -7.15
C TRP A 108 -1.50 5.31 -5.73
N LYS A 109 -2.57 4.54 -5.58
CA LYS A 109 -2.74 3.75 -4.39
C LYS A 109 -1.89 2.50 -4.60
N MET A 110 -0.72 2.47 -3.96
CA MET A 110 -0.36 1.25 -3.25
C MET A 110 -1.55 0.97 -2.34
N SER A 111 -2.49 0.15 -2.84
CA SER A 111 -3.79 -0.01 -2.21
C SER A 111 -3.52 -0.62 -0.86
N ARG A 112 -3.67 0.21 0.17
CA ARG A 112 -3.74 -0.23 1.55
C ARG A 112 -5.04 -1.03 1.64
N MET A 113 -4.94 -2.35 1.48
CA MET A 113 -6.05 -3.29 1.71
C MET A 113 -6.34 -3.37 3.20
N CYS A 114 -6.65 -2.24 3.80
CA CYS A 114 -6.96 -2.12 5.21
C CYS A 114 -8.13 -1.13 5.24
N GLU A 115 -9.33 -1.68 5.05
CA GLU A 115 -10.62 -1.02 5.30
C GLU A 115 -11.22 -0.06 4.25
N ASP A 116 -10.81 -0.10 2.97
CA ASP A 116 -11.59 0.61 1.94
C ASP A 116 -12.90 -0.16 1.62
N THR A 117 -14.03 0.29 2.16
CA THR A 117 -15.37 -0.21 1.80
C THR A 117 -15.61 -0.14 0.28
N PHE A 118 -16.41 -1.05 -0.30
CA PHE A 118 -16.70 -1.08 -1.74
C PHE A 118 -17.20 0.26 -2.30
N SER A 119 -17.99 0.99 -1.51
CA SER A 119 -18.45 2.35 -1.83
C SER A 119 -17.31 3.35 -1.99
N LEU A 120 -16.27 3.26 -1.16
CA LEU A 120 -15.11 4.14 -1.22
C LEU A 120 -14.27 3.84 -2.47
N ILE A 121 -14.15 2.56 -2.87
CA ILE A 121 -13.46 2.18 -4.11
C ILE A 121 -14.14 2.79 -5.34
N ILE A 122 -15.48 2.75 -5.40
CA ILE A 122 -16.25 3.37 -6.49
C ILE A 122 -16.02 4.87 -6.52
N GLU A 123 -16.17 5.56 -5.38
CA GLU A 123 -16.01 7.01 -5.28
C GLU A 123 -14.61 7.45 -5.73
N LEU A 124 -13.57 6.75 -5.27
CA LEU A 124 -12.18 7.04 -5.64
C LEU A 124 -11.91 6.79 -7.14
N THR A 125 -12.55 5.79 -7.74
CA THR A 125 -12.44 5.51 -9.18
C THR A 125 -13.09 6.63 -10.01
N GLU A 126 -14.26 7.09 -9.59
CA GLU A 126 -14.96 8.19 -10.27
C GLU A 126 -14.21 9.53 -10.12
N GLU A 127 -13.67 9.84 -8.95
CA GLU A 127 -12.85 11.04 -8.76
C GLU A 127 -11.57 10.98 -9.59
N PHE A 128 -10.91 9.82 -9.65
CA PHE A 128 -9.75 9.62 -10.52
C PHE A 128 -10.09 9.90 -11.99
N LYS A 129 -11.19 9.34 -12.47
CA LYS A 129 -11.66 9.52 -13.84
C LYS A 129 -11.94 11.00 -14.14
N LYS A 130 -12.59 11.73 -13.22
CA LYS A 130 -12.83 13.18 -13.37
C LYS A 130 -11.52 13.95 -13.46
N SER A 131 -10.55 13.65 -12.61
CA SER A 131 -9.22 14.31 -12.65
C SER A 131 -8.49 14.01 -13.97
N ALA A 132 -8.55 12.77 -14.47
CA ALA A 132 -7.95 12.40 -15.75
C ALA A 132 -8.61 13.12 -16.94
N ILE A 133 -9.96 13.24 -16.94
CA ILE A 133 -10.70 14.02 -17.94
C ILE A 133 -10.27 15.49 -17.88
N PHE A 134 -10.23 16.07 -16.67
CA PHE A 134 -9.80 17.45 -16.48
C PHE A 134 -8.39 17.71 -17.04
N CYS A 135 -7.44 16.81 -16.76
CA CYS A 135 -6.07 16.91 -17.26
C CYS A 135 -5.94 16.66 -18.77
N LYS A 136 -6.88 15.93 -19.37
CA LYS A 136 -6.97 15.80 -20.83
C LYS A 136 -7.43 17.11 -21.47
N GLU A 137 -8.42 17.76 -20.87
CA GLU A 137 -8.98 19.04 -21.33
C GLU A 137 -8.06 20.23 -21.04
N ASN A 138 -7.25 20.14 -19.99
CA ASN A 138 -6.31 21.16 -19.52
C ASN A 138 -4.90 20.54 -19.38
N PRO A 139 -4.26 20.15 -20.50
CA PRO A 139 -3.00 19.43 -20.44
C PRO A 139 -1.88 20.31 -19.85
N PRO A 140 -0.94 19.71 -19.09
CA PRO A 140 0.24 20.42 -18.64
C PRO A 140 1.07 20.94 -19.83
N SER A 141 1.79 22.04 -19.62
CA SER A 141 2.61 22.68 -20.67
C SER A 141 3.64 21.75 -21.31
N VAL A 142 4.19 20.84 -20.50
CA VAL A 142 5.03 19.72 -20.95
C VAL A 142 4.23 18.45 -20.73
N LEU A 143 3.99 17.68 -21.79
CA LEU A 143 3.35 16.37 -21.68
C LEU A 143 4.41 15.29 -21.42
N SER A 144 4.42 14.77 -20.20
CA SER A 144 5.21 13.60 -19.81
C SER A 144 4.42 12.77 -18.80
N PRO A 145 4.77 11.49 -18.61
CA PRO A 145 4.22 10.68 -17.54
C PRO A 145 4.21 11.38 -16.19
N PHE A 146 5.31 12.05 -15.83
CA PHE A 146 5.43 12.81 -14.58
C PHE A 146 4.46 14.00 -14.47
N THR A 147 4.33 14.82 -15.52
CA THR A 147 3.47 16.02 -15.45
C THR A 147 1.99 15.68 -15.52
N VAL A 148 1.62 14.66 -16.31
CA VAL A 148 0.26 14.11 -16.35
C VAL A 148 -0.11 13.55 -15.00
N ARG A 149 0.82 12.81 -14.39
CA ARG A 149 0.75 12.37 -13.00
C ARG A 149 0.44 13.54 -12.08
N LYS A 150 1.35 14.51 -12.00
CA LYS A 150 1.21 15.68 -11.12
C LYS A 150 -0.16 16.36 -11.28
N CYS A 151 -0.60 16.59 -12.52
CA CYS A 151 -1.92 17.16 -12.81
C CYS A 151 -3.07 16.34 -12.20
N ILE A 152 -3.08 15.02 -12.43
CA ILE A 152 -4.12 14.14 -11.88
C ILE A 152 -4.10 14.20 -10.36
N SER A 153 -2.93 14.10 -9.74
CA SER A 153 -2.78 14.13 -8.28
C SER A 153 -3.27 15.43 -7.64
N GLU A 154 -3.02 16.57 -8.27
CA GLU A 154 -3.43 17.89 -7.77
C GLU A 154 -4.94 18.12 -7.91
N ASN A 155 -5.55 17.51 -8.92
CA ASN A 155 -7.00 17.59 -9.17
C ASN A 155 -7.77 16.40 -8.60
N TYR A 156 -7.09 15.48 -7.92
CA TYR A 156 -7.69 14.34 -7.25
C TYR A 156 -8.17 14.75 -5.87
N ARG A 157 -9.49 14.96 -5.72
CA ARG A 157 -10.08 15.23 -4.42
C ARG A 157 -10.31 13.91 -3.70
N LEU A 158 -9.48 13.64 -2.69
CA LEU A 158 -9.86 12.67 -1.67
C LEU A 158 -11.14 13.20 -1.01
N SER A 159 -12.25 12.48 -1.19
CA SER A 159 -13.50 12.74 -0.47
C SER A 159 -13.18 12.93 1.02
N SER A 160 -13.51 14.11 1.54
CA SER A 160 -13.16 14.58 2.89
C SER A 160 -13.81 13.76 4.02
N ARG A 161 -14.46 12.63 3.72
CA ARG A 161 -14.99 11.68 4.71
C ARG A 161 -13.93 10.73 5.27
N ALA A 162 -12.77 10.59 4.65
CA ALA A 162 -11.71 9.69 5.11
C ALA A 162 -10.72 10.31 6.12
N VAL A 163 -10.86 11.60 6.44
CA VAL A 163 -9.99 12.30 7.41
C VAL A 163 -10.84 12.90 8.53
N LYS A 164 -11.52 12.03 9.28
CA LYS A 164 -11.94 12.32 10.65
C LYS A 164 -11.65 11.09 11.52
N THR A 165 -10.40 10.98 11.93
CA THR A 165 -9.98 10.27 13.15
C THR A 165 -8.84 11.06 13.76
#